data_AF-A0A531M630-F1
#
_entry.id   AF-A0A531M630-F1
#
_cell.length_a   1.000
_cell.length_b   1.000
_cell.length_c   1.000
_cell.angle_alpha   90.00
_cell.angle_beta   90.00
_cell.angle_gamma   90.00
#
_symmetry.space_group_name_H-M   'P 1'
#
loop_
_entity.id
_entity.type
_entity.pdbx_description
1 polymer ?
#
loop_
_entity_poly.entity_id
_entity_poly.type
_entity_poly.pdbx_seq_one_letter_code
_entity_poly.pdbx_strand_id
1 'polypeptide(L)'
;LMLLAGYGGMVSLAQITVAGISAYAIAILGNNNSNILGFGWPWGLAVPFAVLAAALASALIGWISVRTEGIYTIMITLAIATATYYFAQQNYTIFNGHSGYAGIRAPAFWGIGWRDAKPFYYLCLALAALSYAAVLYGSRSTFGMTLQAIRDNPRRMRALGYHVTAHKVFAWL
;
A
#
# COMPACT_ATOMS: atom_id res chain seq x y z
N LEU A 1 -8.33 1.34 4.10
CA LEU A 1 -9.76 1.72 3.96
C LEU A 1 -10.29 2.57 5.11
N MET A 2 -10.26 2.11 6.37
CA MET A 2 -10.94 2.78 7.50
C MET A 2 -10.44 4.21 7.80
N LEU A 3 -9.15 4.49 7.67
CA LEU A 3 -8.60 5.81 7.98
C LEU A 3 -8.96 6.85 6.90
N LEU A 4 -8.76 6.50 5.62
CA LEU A 4 -9.11 7.34 4.46
C LEU A 4 -10.62 7.56 4.31
N ALA A 5 -11.43 6.52 4.44
CA ALA A 5 -12.89 6.62 4.32
C ALA A 5 -13.53 7.25 5.57
N GLY A 6 -13.04 6.90 6.77
CA GLY A 6 -13.59 7.38 8.04
C GLY A 6 -13.16 8.79 8.42
N TYR A 7 -11.90 9.16 8.21
CA TYR A 7 -11.35 10.46 8.66
C TYR A 7 -11.07 11.40 7.48
N GLY A 8 -10.64 10.87 6.33
CA GLY A 8 -10.35 11.67 5.13
C GLY A 8 -11.54 11.91 4.19
N GLY A 9 -12.65 11.19 4.37
CA GLY A 9 -13.82 11.25 3.48
C GLY A 9 -13.55 10.77 2.05
N MET A 10 -12.44 10.07 1.82
CA MET A 10 -12.00 9.59 0.51
C MET A 10 -12.06 8.07 0.50
N VAL A 11 -12.91 7.49 -0.35
CA VAL A 11 -12.96 6.04 -0.55
C VAL A 11 -11.97 5.69 -1.67
N SER A 12 -11.06 4.75 -1.41
CA SER A 12 -10.03 4.36 -2.36
C SER A 12 -10.05 2.86 -2.61
N LEU A 13 -9.95 2.47 -3.88
CA LEU A 13 -9.82 1.08 -4.33
C LEU A 13 -8.38 0.71 -4.74
N ALA A 14 -7.43 1.63 -4.61
CA ALA A 14 -6.04 1.45 -5.06
C ALA A 14 -5.21 0.49 -4.19
N GLN A 15 -5.75 -0.01 -3.08
CA GLN A 15 -5.06 -0.93 -2.17
C GLN A 15 -4.60 -2.24 -2.86
N ILE A 16 -5.35 -2.71 -3.86
CA ILE A 16 -4.96 -3.89 -4.66
C ILE A 16 -3.70 -3.58 -5.47
N THR A 17 -3.60 -2.36 -6.01
CA THR A 17 -2.43 -1.87 -6.74
C THR A 17 -1.20 -1.82 -5.84
N VAL A 18 -1.34 -1.24 -4.65
CA VAL A 18 -0.24 -1.11 -3.68
C VAL A 18 0.21 -2.49 -3.19
N ALA A 19 -0.75 -3.38 -2.90
CA ALA A 19 -0.45 -4.77 -2.55
C ALA A 19 0.27 -5.50 -3.69
N GLY A 20 -0.19 -5.35 -4.93
CA GLY A 20 0.44 -5.93 -6.12
C GLY A 20 1.88 -5.45 -6.31
N ILE A 21 2.13 -4.13 -6.21
CA ILE A 21 3.47 -3.55 -6.31
C ILE A 21 4.39 -4.13 -5.23
N SER A 22 3.92 -4.25 -3.99
CA SER A 22 4.71 -4.86 -2.91
C SER A 22 5.04 -6.34 -3.18
N ALA A 23 4.07 -7.11 -3.70
CA ALA A 23 4.25 -8.52 -4.01
C ALA A 23 5.24 -8.71 -5.17
N TYR A 24 5.14 -7.91 -6.24
CA TYR A 24 6.10 -7.93 -7.34
C TYR A 24 7.49 -7.47 -6.89
N ALA A 25 7.60 -6.47 -6.01
CA ALA A 25 8.89 -6.07 -5.45
C ALA A 25 9.56 -7.22 -4.70
N ILE A 26 8.82 -7.98 -3.88
CA ILE A 26 9.34 -9.18 -3.20
C ILE A 26 9.72 -10.27 -4.22
N ALA A 27 8.90 -10.49 -5.25
CA ALA A 27 9.14 -11.52 -6.25
C ALA A 27 10.37 -11.24 -7.14
N ILE A 28 10.64 -9.97 -7.46
CA ILE A 28 11.77 -9.53 -8.29
C ILE A 28 13.06 -9.45 -7.48
N LEU A 29 13.00 -8.89 -6.25
CA LEU A 29 14.17 -8.73 -5.39
C LEU A 29 14.57 -10.05 -4.73
N GLY A 30 13.59 -10.90 -4.44
CA GLY A 30 13.81 -12.21 -3.83
C GLY A 30 14.42 -13.23 -4.79
N ASN A 31 14.54 -14.46 -4.29
CA ASN A 31 14.87 -15.61 -5.11
C ASN A 31 13.58 -16.16 -5.73
N ASN A 32 13.56 -16.27 -7.05
CA ASN A 32 12.46 -16.83 -7.81
C ASN A 32 12.97 -17.94 -8.74
N ASN A 33 12.07 -18.84 -9.14
CA ASN A 33 12.40 -19.96 -10.03
C ASN A 33 11.81 -19.75 -11.43
N SER A 34 11.54 -18.50 -11.79
CA SER A 34 10.81 -18.10 -13.01
C SER A 34 11.73 -17.60 -14.13
N ASN A 35 13.06 -17.78 -14.03
CA ASN A 35 14.07 -17.43 -15.05
C ASN A 35 14.09 -15.95 -15.49
N ILE A 36 13.33 -15.08 -14.82
CA ILE A 36 13.20 -13.66 -15.10
C ILE A 36 13.43 -12.92 -13.79
N LEU A 37 14.42 -12.02 -13.77
CA LEU A 37 14.75 -11.08 -12.68
C LEU A 37 14.58 -11.65 -11.27
N GLY A 38 15.62 -12.30 -10.74
CA GLY A 38 15.66 -12.80 -9.36
C GLY A 38 16.97 -12.40 -8.68
N PHE A 39 17.00 -11.21 -8.06
CA PHE A 39 18.22 -10.67 -7.45
C PHE A 39 18.67 -11.47 -6.22
N GLY A 40 17.82 -12.34 -5.67
CA GLY A 40 18.19 -13.26 -4.60
C GLY A 40 18.50 -12.56 -3.27
N TRP A 41 17.99 -11.34 -3.07
CA TRP A 41 18.25 -10.59 -1.85
C TRP A 41 17.70 -11.32 -0.62
N PRO A 42 18.41 -11.24 0.53
CA PRO A 42 17.87 -11.72 1.80
C PRO A 42 16.54 -11.06 2.12
N TRP A 43 15.63 -11.81 2.71
CA TRP A 43 14.30 -11.32 3.12
C TRP A 43 14.37 -10.08 4.03
N GLY A 44 15.42 -9.97 4.87
CA GLY A 44 15.63 -8.81 5.73
C GLY A 44 15.82 -7.49 4.98
N LEU A 45 16.29 -7.51 3.73
CA LEU A 45 16.43 -6.32 2.87
C LEU A 45 15.26 -6.19 1.88
N ALA A 46 14.74 -7.31 1.37
CA ALA A 46 13.65 -7.31 0.41
C ALA A 46 12.35 -6.75 1.01
N VAL A 47 12.02 -7.10 2.26
CA VAL A 47 10.80 -6.63 2.94
C VAL A 47 10.78 -5.11 3.13
N PRO A 48 11.78 -4.46 3.77
CA PRO A 48 11.74 -3.01 3.94
C PRO A 48 11.73 -2.27 2.60
N PHE A 49 12.44 -2.78 1.58
CA PHE A 49 12.39 -2.18 0.26
C PHE A 49 11.01 -2.32 -0.41
N ALA A 50 10.36 -3.48 -0.28
CA ALA A 50 9.01 -3.69 -0.79
C ALA A 50 7.98 -2.78 -0.09
N VAL A 51 8.11 -2.59 1.23
CA VAL A 51 7.28 -1.65 2.00
C VAL A 51 7.54 -0.21 1.54
N LEU A 52 8.80 0.18 1.34
CA LEU A 52 9.13 1.52 0.82
C LEU A 52 8.59 1.73 -0.60
N ALA A 53 8.71 0.75 -1.49
CA ALA A 53 8.16 0.81 -2.84
C ALA A 53 6.63 0.93 -2.82
N ALA A 54 5.96 0.18 -1.94
CA ALA A 54 4.52 0.26 -1.73
C ALA A 54 4.11 1.63 -1.17
N ALA A 55 4.83 2.17 -0.19
CA ALA A 55 4.58 3.49 0.38
C ALA A 55 4.76 4.61 -0.65
N LEU A 56 5.83 4.55 -1.46
CA LEU A 56 6.07 5.50 -2.55
C LEU A 56 4.97 5.42 -3.62
N ALA A 57 4.60 4.20 -4.03
CA ALA A 57 3.51 4.01 -4.98
C ALA A 57 2.18 4.54 -4.43
N SER A 58 1.86 4.26 -3.17
CA SER A 58 0.66 4.76 -2.50
C SER A 58 0.65 6.28 -2.40
N ALA A 59 1.79 6.89 -2.07
CA ALA A 59 1.94 8.34 -2.03
C ALA A 59 1.74 8.99 -3.41
N LEU A 60 2.27 8.39 -4.49
CA LEU A 60 2.07 8.86 -5.86
C LEU A 60 0.59 8.77 -6.28
N ILE A 61 -0.06 7.63 -6.00
CA ILE A 61 -1.48 7.42 -6.30
C ILE A 61 -2.33 8.41 -5.49
N GLY A 62 -2.00 8.63 -4.23
CA GLY A 62 -2.62 9.62 -3.36
C GLY A 62 -2.45 11.04 -3.88
N TRP A 63 -1.26 11.42 -4.32
CA TRP A 63 -1.00 12.75 -4.88
C TRP A 63 -1.85 13.07 -6.12
N ILE A 64 -2.07 12.08 -6.98
CA ILE A 64 -2.95 12.21 -8.15
C ILE A 64 -4.42 12.26 -7.71
N SER A 65 -4.82 11.36 -6.81
CA SER A 65 -6.22 11.17 -6.41
C SER A 65 -6.76 12.29 -5.52
N VAL A 66 -5.92 12.95 -4.72
CA VAL A 66 -6.31 14.04 -3.80
C VAL A 66 -6.75 15.33 -4.54
N ARG A 67 -6.46 15.43 -5.84
CA ARG A 67 -6.90 16.56 -6.68
C ARG A 67 -8.38 16.53 -7.01
N THR A 68 -9.05 15.40 -6.85
CA THR A 68 -10.49 15.24 -7.07
C THR A 68 -11.22 15.01 -5.75
N GLU A 69 -12.53 15.23 -5.73
CA GLU A 69 -13.36 15.06 -4.53
C GLU A 69 -14.56 14.14 -4.83
N GLY A 70 -14.98 13.36 -3.82
CA GLY A 70 -16.15 12.48 -3.92
C GLY A 70 -15.98 11.35 -4.93
N ILE A 71 -16.98 11.17 -5.82
CA ILE A 71 -17.08 10.03 -6.76
C ILE A 71 -15.89 9.97 -7.73
N TYR A 72 -15.37 11.13 -8.13
CA TYR A 72 -14.23 11.21 -9.05
C TYR A 72 -12.96 10.58 -8.48
N THR A 73 -12.76 10.62 -7.15
CA THR A 73 -11.62 9.95 -6.50
C THR A 73 -11.71 8.45 -6.66
N ILE A 74 -12.91 7.89 -6.48
CA ILE A 74 -13.17 6.46 -6.60
C ILE A 74 -12.93 6.02 -8.03
N MET A 75 -13.45 6.76 -9.02
CA MET A 75 -13.25 6.46 -10.44
C MET A 75 -11.78 6.46 -10.84
N ILE A 76 -11.00 7.46 -10.40
CA ILE A 76 -9.57 7.53 -10.69
C ILE A 76 -8.82 6.37 -10.02
N THR A 77 -9.11 6.05 -8.76
CA THR A 77 -8.43 4.94 -8.08
C THR A 77 -8.75 3.59 -8.72
N LEU A 78 -9.98 3.40 -9.21
CA LEU A 78 -10.36 2.22 -9.97
C LEU A 78 -9.64 2.15 -11.32
N ALA A 79 -9.58 3.27 -12.04
CA ALA A 79 -8.87 3.35 -13.32
C ALA A 79 -7.36 3.07 -13.16
N ILE A 80 -6.74 3.59 -12.11
CA ILE A 80 -5.34 3.29 -11.78
C ILE A 80 -5.17 1.81 -11.45
N ALA A 81 -6.11 1.22 -10.70
CA ALA A 81 -6.04 -0.19 -10.35
C ALA A 81 -6.13 -1.10 -11.58
N THR A 82 -7.08 -0.85 -12.47
CA THR A 82 -7.24 -1.62 -13.71
C THR A 82 -6.09 -1.39 -14.67
N ALA A 83 -5.63 -0.13 -14.84
CA ALA A 83 -4.47 0.17 -15.69
C ALA A 83 -3.20 -0.54 -15.21
N THR A 84 -2.95 -0.56 -13.90
CA THR A 84 -1.78 -1.26 -13.34
C THR A 84 -1.90 -2.78 -13.52
N TYR A 85 -3.10 -3.32 -13.35
CA TYR A 85 -3.36 -4.74 -13.59
C TYR A 85 -3.04 -5.14 -15.04
N TYR A 86 -3.57 -4.40 -16.03
CA TYR A 86 -3.27 -4.66 -17.44
C TYR A 86 -1.79 -4.44 -17.77
N PHE A 87 -1.16 -3.41 -17.18
CA PHE A 87 0.26 -3.14 -17.38
C PHE A 87 1.14 -4.29 -16.89
N ALA A 88 0.88 -4.81 -15.68
CA ALA A 88 1.60 -5.98 -15.16
C ALA A 88 1.37 -7.21 -16.04
N GLN A 89 0.15 -7.40 -16.53
CA GLN A 89 -0.24 -8.58 -17.29
C GLN A 89 0.29 -8.61 -18.74
N GLN A 90 0.39 -7.45 -19.38
CA GLN A 90 0.91 -7.32 -20.74
C GLN A 90 2.44 -7.36 -20.79
N ASN A 91 3.09 -7.02 -19.69
CA ASN A 91 4.53 -6.84 -19.65
C ASN A 91 5.26 -8.12 -19.22
N TYR A 92 5.57 -8.96 -20.20
CA TYR A 92 6.27 -10.23 -20.01
C TYR A 92 7.75 -10.08 -19.62
N THR A 93 8.41 -8.98 -20.02
CA THR A 93 9.85 -8.82 -19.79
C THR A 93 10.19 -8.52 -18.33
N ILE A 94 9.31 -7.79 -17.63
CA ILE A 94 9.55 -7.35 -16.24
C ILE A 94 8.67 -8.11 -15.24
N PHE A 95 7.39 -8.38 -15.57
CA PHE A 95 6.43 -8.95 -14.61
C PHE A 95 6.09 -10.42 -14.87
N ASN A 96 6.69 -11.02 -15.90
CA ASN A 96 6.36 -12.35 -16.41
C ASN A 96 4.89 -12.49 -16.85
N GLY A 97 4.22 -11.37 -17.16
CA GLY A 97 2.87 -11.30 -17.70
C GLY A 97 1.86 -12.22 -17.00
N HIS A 98 1.15 -13.04 -17.79
CA HIS A 98 0.13 -13.97 -17.31
C HIS A 98 0.67 -15.14 -16.47
N SER A 99 1.95 -15.48 -16.63
CA SER A 99 2.55 -16.62 -15.94
C SER A 99 2.92 -16.29 -14.49
N GLY A 100 3.13 -15.01 -14.18
CA GLY A 100 3.47 -14.54 -12.83
C GLY A 100 4.78 -15.12 -12.29
N TYR A 101 5.04 -14.92 -11.00
CA TYR A 101 6.25 -15.41 -10.34
C TYR A 101 5.95 -16.68 -9.53
N ALA A 102 6.76 -17.73 -9.73
CA ALA A 102 6.65 -18.99 -9.02
C ALA A 102 7.93 -19.31 -8.23
N GLY A 103 7.79 -20.13 -7.19
CA GLY A 103 8.93 -20.59 -6.39
C GLY A 103 9.48 -19.55 -5.40
N ILE A 104 8.71 -18.51 -5.07
CA ILE A 104 9.07 -17.53 -4.03
C ILE A 104 9.19 -18.28 -2.68
N ARG A 105 10.44 -18.42 -2.20
CA ARG A 105 10.70 -19.10 -0.93
C ARG A 105 10.29 -18.21 0.22
N ALA A 106 9.42 -18.71 1.09
CA ALA A 106 9.12 -18.07 2.36
C ALA A 106 10.40 -17.89 3.20
N PRO A 107 10.52 -16.82 4.00
CA PRO A 107 11.66 -16.65 4.87
C PRO A 107 11.71 -17.78 5.88
N ALA A 108 12.92 -18.24 6.21
CA ALA A 108 13.17 -19.08 7.36
C ALA A 108 14.00 -18.25 8.34
N PHE A 109 13.33 -17.53 9.25
CA PHE A 109 14.03 -16.84 10.34
C PHE A 109 14.08 -17.76 11.56
N TRP A 110 15.26 -17.83 12.19
CA TRP A 110 15.50 -18.56 13.44
C TRP A 110 15.10 -20.05 13.42
N GLY A 111 15.23 -20.71 12.27
CA GLY A 111 14.90 -22.14 12.13
C GLY A 111 13.40 -22.45 12.04
N ILE A 112 12.53 -21.43 12.06
CA ILE A 112 11.09 -21.56 11.86
C ILE A 112 10.77 -21.29 10.39
N GLY A 113 10.15 -22.26 9.72
CA GLY A 113 9.62 -22.07 8.39
C GLY A 113 8.37 -21.20 8.45
N TRP A 114 8.43 -19.95 7.99
CA TRP A 114 7.26 -19.06 7.96
C TRP A 114 6.21 -19.47 6.92
N ARG A 115 6.44 -20.61 6.24
CA ARG A 115 5.45 -21.30 5.40
C ARG A 115 4.50 -22.16 6.22
N ASP A 116 4.83 -22.49 7.47
CA ASP A 116 3.98 -23.30 8.33
C ASP A 116 2.75 -22.52 8.80
N ALA A 117 1.61 -23.20 8.89
CA ALA A 117 0.32 -22.56 9.18
C ALA A 117 0.30 -21.82 10.53
N LYS A 118 0.96 -22.38 11.56
CA LYS A 118 1.01 -21.80 12.91
C LYS A 118 1.77 -20.47 12.95
N PRO A 119 3.06 -20.38 12.56
CA PRO A 119 3.79 -19.12 12.58
C PRO A 119 3.18 -18.08 11.62
N PHE A 120 2.67 -18.51 10.46
CA PHE A 120 1.99 -17.61 9.54
C PHE A 120 0.71 -17.01 10.14
N TYR A 121 -0.08 -17.82 10.88
CA TYR A 121 -1.26 -17.33 11.59
C TYR A 121 -0.91 -16.26 12.63
N TYR A 122 0.09 -16.51 13.48
CA TYR A 122 0.52 -15.53 14.48
C TYR A 122 1.12 -14.27 13.85
N LEU A 123 1.81 -14.39 12.71
CA LEU A 123 2.29 -13.23 11.95
C LEU A 123 1.12 -12.35 11.48
N CYS A 124 0.13 -12.97 10.83
CA CYS A 124 -1.06 -12.27 10.35
C CYS A 124 -1.84 -11.65 11.50
N LEU A 125 -1.98 -12.35 12.63
CA LEU A 125 -2.64 -11.84 13.82
C LEU A 125 -1.89 -10.64 14.42
N ALA A 126 -0.56 -10.72 14.53
CA ALA A 126 0.26 -9.62 15.01
C ALA A 126 0.16 -8.39 14.09
N LEU A 127 0.21 -8.57 12.77
CA LEU A 127 0.01 -7.48 11.79
C LEU A 127 -1.40 -6.89 11.85
N ALA A 128 -2.42 -7.73 12.02
CA ALA A 128 -3.80 -7.27 12.18
C ALA A 128 -3.96 -6.45 13.47
N ALA A 129 -3.42 -6.92 14.59
CA ALA A 129 -3.44 -6.20 15.86
C ALA A 129 -2.66 -4.88 15.78
N LEU A 130 -1.48 -4.88 15.16
CA LEU A 130 -0.64 -3.69 14.99
C LEU A 130 -1.32 -2.66 14.09
N SER A 131 -1.87 -3.08 12.95
CA SER A 131 -2.62 -2.17 12.06
C SER A 131 -3.86 -1.59 12.74
N TYR A 132 -4.59 -2.38 13.53
CA TYR A 132 -5.71 -1.90 14.33
C TYR A 132 -5.27 -0.86 15.38
N ALA A 133 -4.19 -1.14 16.12
CA ALA A 133 -3.62 -0.22 17.10
C ALA A 133 -3.11 1.07 16.44
N ALA A 134 -2.47 0.98 15.26
CA ALA A 134 -2.00 2.13 14.51
C ALA A 134 -3.16 3.05 14.07
N VAL A 135 -4.29 2.48 13.63
CA VAL A 135 -5.48 3.25 13.29
C VAL A 135 -6.10 3.92 14.53
N LEU A 136 -6.17 3.21 15.66
CA LEU A 136 -6.64 3.79 16.93
C LEU A 136 -5.75 4.94 17.42
N TYR A 137 -4.43 4.78 17.34
CA TYR A 137 -3.50 5.82 17.73
C TYR A 137 -3.54 7.01 16.77
N GLY A 138 -3.50 6.74 15.45
CA GLY A 138 -3.55 7.77 14.41
C GLY A 138 -4.83 8.59 14.44
N SER A 139 -5.98 7.96 14.72
CA SER A 139 -7.26 8.66 14.85
C SER A 139 -7.35 9.60 16.05
N ARG A 140 -6.67 9.27 17.16
CA ARG A 140 -6.61 10.12 18.37
C ARG A 140 -5.51 11.19 18.31
N SER A 141 -4.61 11.09 17.33
CA SER A 141 -3.53 12.06 17.15
C SER A 141 -4.02 13.39 16.57
N THR A 142 -3.21 14.45 16.71
CA THR A 142 -3.45 15.75 16.07
C THR A 142 -3.63 15.63 14.55
N PHE A 143 -2.92 14.70 13.91
CA PHE A 143 -3.10 14.41 12.48
C PHE A 143 -4.53 13.93 12.16
N GLY A 144 -5.05 12.97 12.92
CA GLY A 144 -6.43 12.47 12.76
C GLY A 144 -7.49 13.56 12.94
N MET A 145 -7.32 14.43 13.95
CA MET A 145 -8.21 15.57 14.19
C MET A 145 -8.15 16.61 13.06
N THR A 146 -6.94 16.93 12.56
CA THR A 146 -6.81 17.84 11.41
C THR A 146 -7.43 17.25 10.15
N LEU A 147 -7.32 15.95 9.93
CA LEU A 147 -7.92 15.27 8.77
C LEU A 147 -9.45 15.34 8.82
N GLN A 148 -10.06 15.14 10.00
CA GLN A 148 -11.50 15.32 10.19
C GLN A 148 -11.93 16.77 9.94
N ALA A 149 -11.19 17.74 10.47
CA ALA A 149 -11.50 19.17 10.25
C ALA A 149 -11.39 19.55 8.76
N ILE A 150 -10.45 18.94 8.02
CA ILE A 150 -10.31 19.08 6.57
C ILE A 150 -11.50 18.46 5.84
N ARG A 151 -11.98 17.30 6.29
CA ARG A 151 -13.16 16.63 5.73
C ARG A 151 -14.42 17.49 5.88
N ASP A 152 -14.61 18.12 7.05
CA ASP A 152 -15.81 18.92 7.33
C ASP A 152 -15.84 20.23 6.53
N ASN A 153 -14.72 20.98 6.51
CA ASN A 153 -14.66 22.22 5.74
C ASN A 153 -13.23 22.52 5.24
N PRO A 154 -12.88 22.06 4.02
CA PRO A 154 -11.53 22.24 3.47
C PRO A 154 -11.23 23.70 3.11
N ARG A 155 -12.24 24.56 2.94
CA ARG A 155 -12.04 26.00 2.72
C ARG A 155 -11.62 26.70 4.01
N ARG A 156 -12.27 26.36 5.14
CA ARG A 156 -11.94 26.89 6.47
C ARG A 156 -10.52 26.51 6.89
N MET A 157 -10.11 25.25 6.67
CA MET A 157 -8.77 24.81 7.02
C MET A 157 -7.68 25.51 6.19
N ARG A 158 -7.95 25.80 4.91
CA ARG A 158 -7.03 26.61 4.08
C ARG A 158 -6.90 28.05 4.58
N ALA A 159 -7.98 28.67 5.03
CA ALA A 159 -7.96 30.01 5.59
C ALA A 159 -7.15 30.09 6.91
N LEU A 160 -7.12 29.00 7.67
CA LEU A 160 -6.30 28.85 8.87
C LEU A 160 -4.81 28.55 8.58
N GLY A 161 -4.40 28.51 7.31
CA GLY A 161 -3.01 28.28 6.90
C GLY A 161 -2.61 26.81 6.73
N TYR A 162 -3.53 25.85 6.86
CA TYR A 162 -3.21 24.44 6.66
C TYR A 162 -3.14 24.05 5.18
N HIS A 163 -2.07 23.35 4.81
CA HIS A 163 -1.93 22.73 3.48
C HIS A 163 -2.78 21.47 3.36
N VAL A 164 -4.05 21.64 2.98
CA VAL A 164 -5.04 20.56 2.85
C VAL A 164 -4.56 19.42 1.94
N THR A 165 -3.95 19.74 0.80
CA THR A 165 -3.46 18.74 -0.16
C THR A 165 -2.36 17.88 0.44
N ALA A 166 -1.40 18.48 1.15
CA ALA A 166 -0.27 17.75 1.76
C ALA A 166 -0.74 16.80 2.87
N HIS A 167 -1.67 17.25 3.73
CA HIS A 167 -2.24 16.41 4.79
C HIS A 167 -3.05 15.25 4.22
N LYS A 168 -3.83 15.51 3.17
CA LYS A 168 -4.56 14.46 2.46
C LYS A 168 -3.61 13.43 1.86
N VAL A 169 -2.51 13.83 1.20
CA VAL A 169 -1.50 12.91 0.64
C VAL A 169 -0.78 12.10 1.71
N PHE A 170 -0.44 12.73 2.85
CA PHE A 170 0.20 12.02 3.95
C PHE A 170 -0.69 10.91 4.53
N ALA A 171 -2.02 11.06 4.45
CA ALA A 171 -2.97 10.02 4.87
C ALA A 171 -3.01 8.79 3.94
N TRP A 172 -2.39 8.86 2.75
CA TRP A 172 -2.24 7.73 1.83
C TRP A 172 -0.99 6.89 2.10
N LEU A 173 -0.09 7.36 2.95
CA LEU A 173 1.17 6.69 3.30
C LEU A 173 0.92 5.75 4.50
#